data_AF-W6QRL7-F1
#
_entry.id   AF-W6QRL7-F1
#
_cell.length_a   1.000
_cell.length_b   1.000
_cell.length_c   1.000
_cell.angle_alpha   90.00
_cell.angle_beta   90.00
_cell.angle_gamma   90.00
#
_symmetry.space_group_name_H-M   'P 1'
#
loop_
_entity.id
_entity.type
_entity.pdbx_description
1 polymer ?
#
loop_
_entity_poly.entity_id
_entity_poly.type
_entity_poly.pdbx_seq_one_letter_code
_entity_poly.pdbx_strand_id
1 'polypeptide(L)'
;MLLAVGLTWLLRATPPSIRLPDEEALLRSRAIVLASRQPEGGLALSGGKALLFHPDGEPFLIYARRRRSLVAMFDPIGPAAARAELIWQFRDLCDRYHARPVFYQGRAENLSGYIDIGLTALKLGEEALVDLKTFDLASNGKEMKALRYTWNRGQRDGLSLEFHAPGQVPMAELQAISDAWLQGKNVREKGFSLGRFSPEYLAHFRVVVVRFEGRSVDHVAIYIGEGRFVHAPRRGTKVRIDRLNNSYWQRHFLLAKRVVPEA
;
A
#
# COMPACT_ATOMS: atom_id res chain seq x y z
N MET A 1 -29.92 5.61 -42.43
CA MET A 1 -28.98 6.09 -41.38
C MET A 1 -28.81 5.11 -40.21
N LEU A 2 -29.87 4.62 -39.56
CA LEU A 2 -29.75 3.70 -38.40
C LEU A 2 -29.04 2.37 -38.71
N LEU A 3 -29.26 1.78 -39.89
CA LEU A 3 -28.56 0.57 -40.35
C LEU A 3 -27.05 0.79 -40.54
N ALA A 4 -26.65 1.96 -41.05
CA ALA A 4 -25.24 2.31 -41.26
C ALA A 4 -24.52 2.56 -39.92
N VAL A 5 -25.20 3.14 -38.93
CA VAL A 5 -24.69 3.33 -37.56
C VAL A 5 -24.58 2.00 -36.81
N GLY A 6 -25.56 1.09 -36.97
CA GLY A 6 -25.51 -0.26 -36.40
C GLY A 6 -24.38 -1.10 -36.98
N LEU A 7 -24.15 -1.03 -38.29
CA LEU A 7 -23.08 -1.77 -38.97
C LEU A 7 -21.68 -1.23 -38.60
N THR A 8 -21.51 0.09 -38.46
CA THR A 8 -20.26 0.67 -37.92
C THR A 8 -20.03 0.33 -36.45
N TRP A 9 -21.09 0.12 -35.66
CA TRP A 9 -20.96 -0.35 -34.28
C TRP A 9 -20.53 -1.82 -34.18
N LEU A 10 -20.98 -2.67 -35.10
CA LEU A 10 -20.60 -4.07 -35.22
C LEU A 10 -19.19 -4.26 -35.83
N LEU A 11 -18.76 -3.35 -36.71
CA LEU A 11 -17.43 -3.34 -37.31
C LEU A 11 -16.39 -2.56 -36.50
N ARG A 12 -16.76 -1.98 -35.34
CA ARG A 12 -15.79 -1.41 -34.42
C ARG A 12 -14.91 -2.53 -33.89
N ALA A 13 -13.62 -2.47 -34.25
CA ALA A 13 -12.60 -3.30 -33.67
C ALA A 13 -12.78 -3.32 -32.15
N THR A 14 -12.87 -4.52 -31.58
CA THR A 14 -12.96 -4.68 -30.14
C THR A 14 -11.77 -3.93 -29.54
N PRO A 15 -11.98 -2.94 -28.64
CA PRO A 15 -10.87 -2.23 -28.07
C PRO A 15 -9.91 -3.25 -27.45
N PRO A 16 -8.60 -3.13 -27.70
CA PRO A 16 -7.64 -4.13 -27.24
C PRO A 16 -7.86 -4.43 -25.75
N SER A 17 -7.72 -5.68 -25.35
CA SER A 17 -7.82 -6.03 -23.94
C SER A 17 -6.60 -5.48 -23.21
N ILE A 18 -6.79 -4.83 -22.06
CA ILE A 18 -5.67 -4.46 -21.20
C ILE A 18 -5.04 -5.74 -20.68
N ARG A 19 -3.76 -5.92 -20.97
CA ARG A 19 -2.99 -7.09 -20.55
C ARG A 19 -2.33 -6.81 -19.21
N LEU A 20 -2.41 -7.79 -18.32
CA LEU A 20 -1.62 -7.81 -17.09
C LEU A 20 -0.16 -8.15 -17.44
N PRO A 21 0.80 -7.69 -16.63
CA PRO A 21 2.21 -7.98 -16.86
C PRO A 21 2.48 -9.47 -16.71
N ASP A 22 3.36 -9.98 -17.57
CA ASP A 22 4.02 -11.27 -17.39
C ASP A 22 5.21 -11.14 -16.44
N GLU A 23 5.90 -12.25 -16.20
CA GLU A 23 7.06 -12.30 -15.29
C GLU A 23 8.20 -11.39 -15.77
N GLU A 24 8.45 -11.32 -17.08
CA GLU A 24 9.49 -10.45 -17.65
C GLU A 24 9.19 -8.96 -17.37
N ALA A 25 7.94 -8.53 -17.61
CA ALA A 25 7.50 -7.17 -17.30
C ALA A 25 7.60 -6.86 -15.80
N LEU A 26 7.27 -7.82 -14.93
CA LEU A 26 7.41 -7.66 -13.48
C LEU A 26 8.88 -7.51 -13.06
N LEU A 27 9.79 -8.34 -13.58
CA LEU A 27 11.23 -8.26 -13.32
C LEU A 27 11.81 -6.93 -13.81
N ARG A 28 11.43 -6.48 -15.00
CA ARG A 28 11.84 -5.17 -15.54
C ARG A 28 11.35 -4.03 -14.66
N SER A 29 10.07 -4.05 -14.26
CA SER A 29 9.52 -3.03 -13.36
C SER A 29 10.25 -2.99 -12.01
N ARG A 30 10.62 -4.15 -11.46
CA ARG A 30 11.41 -4.26 -10.23
C ARG A 30 12.78 -3.61 -10.38
N ALA A 31 13.47 -3.84 -11.50
CA ALA A 31 14.76 -3.24 -11.77
C ALA A 31 14.68 -1.70 -11.80
N ILE A 32 13.68 -1.15 -12.50
CA ILE A 32 13.46 0.30 -12.56
C ILE A 32 13.13 0.87 -11.17
N VAL A 33 12.29 0.19 -10.38
CA VAL A 33 11.97 0.62 -9.00
C VAL A 33 13.24 0.69 -8.15
N LEU A 34 14.09 -0.34 -8.19
CA LEU A 34 15.32 -0.39 -7.42
C LEU A 34 16.36 0.68 -7.85
N ALA A 35 16.37 1.06 -9.12
CA ALA A 35 17.22 2.14 -9.64
C ALA A 35 16.64 3.54 -9.36
N SER A 36 15.34 3.63 -9.05
CA SER A 36 14.63 4.89 -8.82
C SER A 36 14.71 5.37 -7.35
N ARG A 37 14.13 6.55 -7.10
CA ARG A 37 13.82 7.06 -5.74
C ARG A 37 12.32 6.98 -5.42
N GLN A 38 11.60 6.05 -6.04
CA GLN A 38 10.14 5.93 -5.99
C GLN A 38 9.74 4.53 -5.47
N PRO A 39 9.94 4.22 -4.18
CA PRO A 39 9.65 2.90 -3.60
C PRO A 39 8.18 2.46 -3.76
N GLU A 40 7.25 3.41 -3.87
CA GLU A 40 5.84 3.19 -4.15
C GLU A 40 5.59 2.41 -5.46
N GLY A 41 6.54 2.48 -6.42
CA GLY A 41 6.50 1.71 -7.65
C GLY A 41 6.55 0.20 -7.43
N GLY A 42 7.01 -0.27 -6.26
CA GLY A 42 6.96 -1.69 -5.88
C GLY A 42 5.56 -2.29 -5.92
N LEU A 43 4.51 -1.45 -5.85
CA LEU A 43 3.12 -1.86 -6.01
C LEU A 43 2.80 -2.49 -7.37
N ALA A 44 3.64 -2.27 -8.39
CA ALA A 44 3.60 -2.96 -9.69
C ALA A 44 3.70 -4.47 -9.55
N LEU A 45 4.51 -4.93 -8.59
CA LEU A 45 4.86 -6.34 -8.38
C LEU A 45 3.68 -7.20 -7.91
N SER A 46 2.55 -6.57 -7.57
CA SER A 46 1.31 -7.28 -7.24
C SER A 46 0.68 -7.99 -8.43
N GLY A 47 1.10 -7.68 -9.67
CA GLY A 47 0.60 -8.30 -10.92
C GLY A 47 -0.84 -7.95 -11.29
N GLY A 48 -1.64 -7.42 -10.36
CA GLY A 48 -3.05 -7.07 -10.58
C GLY A 48 -3.29 -5.75 -11.34
N LYS A 49 -2.24 -5.14 -11.90
CA LYS A 49 -2.31 -3.86 -12.62
C LYS A 49 -1.45 -3.94 -13.88
N ALA A 50 -1.92 -3.33 -14.96
CA ALA A 50 -1.18 -3.26 -16.22
C ALA A 50 -0.01 -2.28 -16.10
N LEU A 51 1.01 -2.52 -16.91
CA LEU A 51 2.20 -1.68 -16.98
C LEU A 51 2.33 -1.09 -18.39
N LEU A 52 2.61 0.21 -18.47
CA LEU A 52 3.00 0.89 -19.69
C LEU A 52 4.46 1.27 -19.57
N PHE A 53 5.31 0.72 -20.42
CA PHE A 53 6.73 1.05 -20.44
C PHE A 53 7.02 2.10 -21.51
N HIS A 54 7.97 2.99 -21.20
CA HIS A 54 8.60 3.83 -22.21
C HIS A 54 9.30 2.95 -23.27
N PRO A 55 9.30 3.34 -24.56
CA PRO A 55 9.97 2.61 -25.64
C PRO A 55 11.43 2.29 -25.35
N ASP A 56 12.16 3.22 -24.71
CA ASP A 56 13.59 3.08 -24.46
C ASP A 56 13.97 2.19 -23.26
N GLY A 57 12.99 1.71 -22.47
CA GLY A 57 13.33 0.95 -21.25
C GLY A 57 12.60 1.47 -20.02
N GLU A 58 12.70 2.78 -19.80
CA GLU A 58 12.27 3.49 -18.61
C GLU A 58 11.84 4.92 -18.98
N PRO A 59 10.91 5.54 -18.24
CA PRO A 59 10.20 5.05 -17.06
C PRO A 59 9.10 4.02 -17.40
N PHE A 60 8.37 3.56 -16.39
CA PHE A 60 7.12 2.81 -16.58
C PHE A 60 5.98 3.41 -15.76
N LEU A 61 4.73 3.13 -16.13
CA LEU A 61 3.53 3.60 -15.48
C LEU A 61 2.64 2.42 -15.12
N ILE A 62 2.12 2.43 -13.90
CA ILE A 62 1.20 1.41 -13.38
C ILE A 62 -0.22 1.91 -13.60
N TYR A 63 -1.11 1.13 -14.23
CA TYR A 63 -2.50 1.54 -14.41
C TYR A 63 -3.49 0.38 -14.35
N ALA A 64 -4.75 0.71 -14.12
CA ALA A 64 -5.87 -0.22 -14.26
C ALA A 64 -7.07 0.47 -14.92
N ARG A 65 -7.95 -0.33 -15.51
CA ARG A 65 -9.22 0.18 -16.06
C ARG A 65 -10.33 0.05 -15.05
N ARG A 66 -11.07 1.14 -14.88
CA ARG A 66 -12.34 1.16 -14.15
C ARG A 66 -13.38 1.84 -15.03
N ARG A 67 -14.35 1.05 -15.52
CA ARG A 67 -15.39 1.52 -16.45
C ARG A 67 -14.76 2.21 -17.68
N ARG A 68 -14.98 3.52 -17.81
CA ARG A 68 -14.52 4.36 -18.92
C ARG A 68 -13.27 5.18 -18.56
N SER A 69 -12.55 4.83 -17.50
CA SER A 69 -11.32 5.50 -17.08
C SER A 69 -10.17 4.52 -17.06
N LEU A 70 -9.00 4.96 -17.54
CA LEU A 70 -7.73 4.35 -17.19
C LEU A 70 -7.14 5.17 -16.06
N VAL A 71 -6.89 4.49 -14.94
CA VAL A 71 -6.42 5.12 -13.72
C VAL A 71 -4.96 4.70 -13.52
N ALA A 72 -4.06 5.63 -13.78
CA ALA A 72 -2.66 5.54 -13.41
C ALA A 72 -2.53 5.62 -11.88
N MET A 73 -1.67 4.78 -11.32
CA MET A 73 -1.32 4.74 -9.91
C MET A 73 0.03 5.41 -9.73
N PHE A 74 0.06 6.54 -9.02
CA PHE A 74 1.20 7.44 -8.87
C PHE A 74 1.63 8.10 -10.19
N ASP A 75 2.74 8.82 -10.13
CA ASP A 75 3.48 9.32 -11.29
C ASP A 75 4.23 8.16 -12.01
N PRO A 76 4.67 8.34 -13.27
CA PRO A 76 5.64 7.43 -13.88
C PRO A 76 6.86 7.15 -12.99
N ILE A 77 7.28 5.89 -12.92
CA ILE A 77 8.40 5.42 -12.12
C ILE A 77 9.66 5.35 -13.00
N GLY A 78 10.67 6.15 -12.68
CA GLY A 78 11.93 6.24 -13.41
C GLY A 78 12.45 7.67 -13.60
N PRO A 79 13.41 7.89 -14.52
CA PRO A 79 14.09 9.17 -14.71
C PRO A 79 13.14 10.32 -15.05
N ALA A 80 13.31 11.46 -14.38
CA ALA A 80 12.42 12.62 -14.51
C ALA A 80 12.29 13.14 -15.96
N ALA A 81 13.40 13.12 -16.71
CA ALA A 81 13.46 13.64 -18.08
C ALA A 81 12.46 12.95 -19.03
N ALA A 82 12.22 11.65 -18.85
CA ALA A 82 11.35 10.86 -19.73
C ALA A 82 9.93 10.62 -19.15
N ARG A 83 9.63 11.13 -17.94
CA ARG A 83 8.27 11.01 -17.36
C ARG A 83 7.23 11.79 -18.14
N ALA A 84 7.57 13.00 -18.59
CA ALA A 84 6.66 13.84 -19.37
C ALA A 84 6.21 13.14 -20.66
N GLU A 85 7.13 12.48 -21.35
CA GLU A 85 6.81 11.70 -22.54
C GLU A 85 5.87 10.53 -22.21
N LEU A 86 6.14 9.78 -21.14
CA LEU A 86 5.27 8.67 -20.75
C LEU A 86 3.85 9.13 -20.34
N ILE A 87 3.71 10.34 -19.78
CA ILE A 87 2.40 10.94 -19.49
C ILE A 87 1.62 11.19 -20.79
N TRP A 88 2.27 11.72 -21.83
CA TRP A 88 1.68 11.88 -23.16
C TRP A 88 1.32 10.52 -23.78
N GLN A 89 2.22 9.54 -23.74
CA GLN A 89 1.94 8.19 -24.23
C GLN A 89 0.75 7.53 -23.50
N PHE A 90 0.57 7.81 -22.21
CA PHE A 90 -0.59 7.35 -21.45
C PHE A 90 -1.88 8.07 -21.89
N ARG A 91 -1.82 9.36 -22.23
CA ARG A 91 -2.96 10.07 -22.83
C ARG A 91 -3.34 9.45 -24.18
N ASP A 92 -2.39 9.18 -25.05
CA ASP A 92 -2.64 8.52 -26.34
C ASP A 92 -3.20 7.11 -26.17
N LEU A 93 -2.72 6.37 -25.15
CA LEU A 93 -3.29 5.09 -24.76
C LEU A 93 -4.75 5.25 -24.34
N CYS A 94 -5.08 6.24 -23.51
CA CYS A 94 -6.46 6.51 -23.11
C CYS A 94 -7.37 6.80 -24.31
N ASP A 95 -6.91 7.63 -25.25
CA ASP A 95 -7.67 8.01 -26.44
C ASP A 95 -7.93 6.79 -27.36
N ARG A 96 -6.94 5.92 -27.56
CA ARG A 96 -7.09 4.63 -28.29
C ARG A 96 -8.10 3.70 -27.63
N TYR A 97 -8.20 3.69 -26.31
CA TYR A 97 -9.15 2.87 -25.55
C TYR A 97 -10.50 3.56 -25.32
N HIS A 98 -10.70 4.77 -25.87
CA HIS A 98 -11.86 5.63 -25.63
C HIS A 98 -12.16 5.82 -24.13
N ALA A 99 -11.09 5.98 -23.34
CA ALA A 99 -11.12 6.09 -21.90
C ALA A 99 -10.59 7.45 -21.45
N ARG A 100 -11.00 7.88 -20.25
CA ARG A 100 -10.52 9.12 -19.63
C ARG A 100 -9.22 8.82 -18.87
N PRO A 101 -8.14 9.60 -19.08
CA PRO A 101 -6.95 9.52 -18.25
C PRO A 101 -7.26 10.03 -16.84
N VAL A 102 -6.77 9.32 -15.84
CA VAL A 102 -6.82 9.72 -14.43
C VAL A 102 -5.50 9.34 -13.78
N PHE A 103 -4.87 10.27 -13.06
CA PHE A 103 -3.71 9.99 -12.21
C PHE A 103 -4.13 10.03 -10.75
N TYR A 104 -3.94 8.92 -10.04
CA TYR A 104 -4.25 8.80 -8.62
C TYR A 104 -2.96 8.94 -7.81
N GLN A 105 -2.96 9.88 -6.84
CA GLN A 105 -1.77 10.20 -6.02
C GLN A 105 -0.55 10.68 -6.84
N GLY A 106 -0.77 11.50 -7.87
CA GLY A 106 0.32 12.20 -8.56
C GLY A 106 0.89 13.34 -7.70
N ARG A 107 2.20 13.58 -7.80
CA ARG A 107 2.91 14.62 -7.03
C ARG A 107 2.84 15.99 -7.69
N ALA A 108 2.97 17.03 -6.86
CA ALA A 108 2.93 18.41 -7.30
C ALA A 108 4.00 18.75 -8.37
N GLU A 109 5.16 18.09 -8.31
CA GLU A 109 6.26 18.27 -9.27
C GLU A 109 5.90 17.91 -10.71
N ASN A 110 4.90 17.05 -10.94
CA ASN A 110 4.47 16.64 -12.29
C ASN A 110 3.17 17.33 -12.74
N LEU A 111 2.66 18.32 -11.98
CA LEU A 111 1.40 19.00 -12.28
C LEU A 111 1.39 19.67 -13.65
N SER A 112 2.50 20.28 -14.07
CA SER A 112 2.63 20.87 -15.41
C SER A 112 2.37 19.84 -16.50
N GLY A 113 3.02 18.68 -16.42
CA GLY A 113 2.82 17.59 -17.39
C GLY A 113 1.38 17.07 -17.43
N TYR A 114 0.66 17.10 -16.31
CA TYR A 114 -0.76 16.76 -16.29
C TYR A 114 -1.64 17.82 -16.95
N ILE A 115 -1.34 19.10 -16.73
CA ILE A 115 -2.07 20.22 -17.35
C ILE A 115 -1.87 20.21 -18.87
N ASP A 116 -0.65 19.91 -19.33
CA ASP A 116 -0.31 19.86 -20.76
C ASP A 116 -1.14 18.81 -21.53
N ILE A 117 -1.48 17.69 -20.89
CA ILE A 117 -2.38 16.67 -21.46
C ILE A 117 -3.86 16.94 -21.19
N GLY A 118 -4.22 18.14 -20.72
CA GLY A 118 -5.59 18.60 -20.52
C GLY A 118 -6.26 18.10 -19.23
N LEU A 119 -5.49 17.74 -18.21
CA LEU A 119 -6.02 17.36 -16.90
C LEU A 119 -6.08 18.55 -15.93
N THR A 120 -7.01 18.46 -14.98
CA THR A 120 -7.06 19.33 -13.81
C THR A 120 -6.80 18.50 -12.55
N ALA A 121 -6.17 19.10 -11.55
CA ALA A 121 -5.80 18.43 -10.31
C ALA A 121 -6.80 18.74 -9.18
N LEU A 122 -7.09 17.74 -8.36
CA LEU A 122 -7.86 17.88 -7.12
C LEU A 122 -6.97 17.45 -5.95
N LYS A 123 -6.87 18.26 -4.89
CA LYS A 123 -6.11 17.89 -3.68
C LYS A 123 -6.77 16.67 -3.04
N LEU A 124 -6.06 15.54 -3.08
CA LEU A 124 -6.52 14.28 -2.50
C LEU A 124 -6.18 14.16 -1.01
N GLY A 125 -5.00 14.64 -0.61
CA GLY A 125 -4.47 14.51 0.74
C GLY A 125 -3.02 14.98 0.82
N GLU A 126 -2.37 14.63 1.92
CA GLU A 126 -0.96 14.94 2.21
C GLU A 126 -0.22 13.66 2.56
N GLU A 127 1.04 13.56 2.15
CA GLU A 127 1.96 12.48 2.52
C GLU A 127 2.89 12.99 3.63
N ALA A 128 3.01 12.23 4.72
CA ALA A 128 3.92 12.55 5.81
C ALA A 128 5.27 11.87 5.57
N LEU A 129 6.29 12.66 5.24
CA LEU A 129 7.66 12.21 5.04
C LEU A 129 8.52 12.62 6.24
N VAL A 130 9.35 11.70 6.73
CA VAL A 130 10.32 11.97 7.81
C VAL A 130 11.71 12.09 7.18
N ASP A 131 12.36 13.23 7.38
CA ASP A 131 13.75 13.41 6.96
C ASP A 131 14.69 12.67 7.91
N LEU A 132 15.22 11.53 7.44
CA LEU A 132 16.10 10.68 8.22
C LEU A 132 17.48 11.31 8.48
N LYS A 133 17.87 12.37 7.77
CA LYS A 133 19.15 13.07 8.02
C LYS A 133 19.08 13.97 9.25
N THR A 134 17.88 14.51 9.52
CA THR A 134 17.63 15.42 10.64
C THR A 134 16.90 14.72 11.79
N PHE A 135 16.28 13.56 11.54
CA PHE A 135 15.68 12.75 12.59
C PHE A 135 16.73 12.16 13.52
N ASP A 136 16.64 12.51 14.80
CA ASP A 136 17.44 11.90 15.86
C ASP A 136 16.60 11.72 17.12
N LEU A 137 16.45 10.47 17.56
CA LEU A 137 15.73 10.13 18.78
C LEU A 137 16.35 10.75 20.03
N ALA A 138 17.65 11.06 20.06
CA ALA A 138 18.32 11.70 21.19
C ALA A 138 18.02 13.19 21.30
N SER A 139 17.49 13.81 20.23
CA SER A 139 17.20 15.23 20.20
C SER A 139 16.21 15.68 21.29
N ASN A 140 16.39 16.91 21.76
CA ASN A 140 15.49 17.54 22.72
C ASN A 140 14.16 17.88 22.05
N GLY A 141 13.05 17.68 22.76
CA GLY A 141 11.71 17.91 22.23
C GLY A 141 10.67 16.99 22.88
N LYS A 142 9.44 17.46 22.99
CA LYS A 142 8.34 16.71 23.61
C LYS A 142 7.99 15.46 22.79
N GLU A 143 8.04 15.59 21.46
CA GLU A 143 7.75 14.57 20.48
C GLU A 143 8.80 13.46 20.54
N MET A 144 10.09 13.83 20.52
CA MET A 144 11.18 12.86 20.64
C MET A 144 11.21 12.17 22.01
N LYS A 145 10.85 12.89 23.10
CA LYS A 145 10.67 12.28 24.42
C LYS A 145 9.60 11.18 24.41
N ALA A 146 8.47 11.42 23.74
CA ALA A 146 7.40 10.43 23.61
C ALA A 146 7.84 9.20 22.80
N LEU A 147 8.61 9.40 21.71
CA LEU A 147 9.18 8.30 20.93
C LEU A 147 10.21 7.48 21.71
N ARG A 148 11.14 8.14 22.42
CA ARG A 148 12.11 7.45 23.30
C ARG A 148 11.42 6.63 24.38
N TYR A 149 10.39 7.20 25.01
CA TYR A 149 9.58 6.48 25.99
C TYR A 149 8.95 5.23 25.37
N THR A 150 8.34 5.36 24.20
CA THR A 150 7.69 4.25 23.49
C THR A 150 8.70 3.16 23.13
N TRP A 151 9.88 3.54 22.63
CA TRP A 151 10.97 2.63 22.27
C TRP A 151 11.51 1.86 23.48
N ASN A 152 11.84 2.57 24.57
CA ASN A 152 12.41 1.95 25.77
C ASN A 152 11.37 1.09 26.50
N ARG A 153 10.13 1.56 26.55
CA ARG A 153 9.05 0.80 27.17
C ARG A 153 8.71 -0.46 26.37
N GLY A 154 8.61 -0.35 25.04
CA GLY A 154 8.35 -1.51 24.18
C GLY A 154 9.37 -2.62 24.41
N GLN A 155 10.66 -2.29 24.42
CA GLN A 155 11.71 -3.25 24.71
C GLN A 155 11.63 -3.84 26.12
N ARG A 156 11.43 -3.00 27.15
CA ARG A 156 11.21 -3.47 28.54
C ARG A 156 10.00 -4.38 28.67
N ASP A 157 8.98 -4.16 27.85
CA ASP A 157 7.77 -4.95 27.82
C ASP A 157 7.93 -6.23 26.99
N GLY A 158 9.06 -6.44 26.29
CA GLY A 158 9.36 -7.66 25.53
C GLY A 158 9.11 -7.56 24.03
N LEU A 159 8.90 -6.35 23.50
CA LEU A 159 8.81 -6.13 22.06
C LEU A 159 10.18 -6.15 21.39
N SER A 160 10.30 -6.84 20.26
CA SER A 160 11.48 -6.81 19.40
C SER A 160 11.07 -6.71 17.92
N LEU A 161 12.02 -6.30 17.08
CA LEU A 161 11.86 -6.24 15.63
C LEU A 161 12.74 -7.29 14.98
N GLU A 162 12.16 -8.09 14.09
CA GLU A 162 12.87 -9.08 13.28
C GLU A 162 12.78 -8.71 11.80
N PHE A 163 13.93 -8.72 11.12
CA PHE A 163 14.04 -8.39 9.70
C PHE A 163 14.21 -9.68 8.90
N HIS A 164 13.28 -9.92 7.98
CA HIS A 164 13.35 -11.03 7.03
C HIS A 164 13.78 -10.51 5.66
N ALA A 165 14.77 -11.18 5.07
CA ALA A 165 15.13 -10.97 3.68
C ALA A 165 13.96 -11.38 2.75
N PRO A 166 13.93 -10.89 1.50
CA PRO A 166 12.90 -11.27 0.54
C PRO A 166 12.80 -12.80 0.39
N GLY A 167 11.58 -13.33 0.51
CA GLY A 167 11.29 -14.78 0.43
C GLY A 167 11.63 -15.59 1.68
N GLN A 168 12.18 -14.99 2.75
CA GLN A 168 12.59 -15.69 3.97
C GLN A 168 11.58 -15.55 5.13
N VAL A 169 10.39 -15.02 4.84
CA VAL A 169 9.39 -14.71 5.87
C VAL A 169 8.50 -15.92 6.15
N PRO A 170 8.17 -16.24 7.42
CA PRO A 170 7.32 -17.38 7.76
C PRO A 170 5.84 -17.11 7.36
N MET A 171 5.46 -17.52 6.15
CA MET A 171 4.15 -17.18 5.58
C MET A 171 2.96 -17.68 6.40
N ALA A 172 3.05 -18.86 7.02
CA ALA A 172 1.96 -19.40 7.85
C ALA A 172 1.67 -18.50 9.06
N GLU A 173 2.73 -17.94 9.65
CA GLU A 173 2.59 -17.02 10.78
C GLU A 173 1.99 -15.68 10.33
N LEU A 174 2.49 -15.12 9.23
CA LEU A 174 1.96 -13.88 8.65
C LEU A 174 0.49 -14.01 8.26
N GLN A 175 0.09 -15.18 7.76
CA GLN A 175 -1.30 -15.47 7.41
C GLN A 175 -2.20 -15.38 8.65
N ALA A 176 -1.77 -15.96 9.78
CA ALA A 176 -2.54 -15.89 11.03
C ALA A 176 -2.75 -14.44 11.50
N ILE A 177 -1.71 -13.60 11.44
CA ILE A 177 -1.78 -12.17 11.77
C ILE A 177 -2.72 -11.43 10.80
N SER A 178 -2.59 -11.70 9.50
CA SER A 178 -3.44 -11.11 8.45
C SER A 178 -4.92 -11.44 8.66
N ASP A 179 -5.22 -12.71 8.94
CA ASP A 179 -6.58 -13.20 9.18
C ASP A 179 -7.19 -12.59 10.44
N ALA A 180 -6.42 -12.55 11.55
CA ALA A 180 -6.85 -11.89 12.78
C ALA A 180 -7.17 -10.40 12.55
N TRP A 181 -6.35 -9.70 11.75
CA TRP A 181 -6.60 -8.31 11.41
C TRP A 181 -7.87 -8.11 10.55
N LEU A 182 -8.07 -8.93 9.52
CA LEU A 182 -9.24 -8.84 8.64
C LEU A 182 -10.54 -9.20 9.38
N GLN A 183 -10.53 -10.29 10.15
CA GLN A 183 -11.65 -10.70 11.02
C GLN A 183 -11.94 -9.63 12.07
N GLY A 184 -10.89 -9.12 12.72
CA GLY A 184 -10.96 -8.02 13.67
C GLY A 184 -11.68 -6.80 13.08
N LYS A 185 -11.44 -6.48 11.79
CA LYS A 185 -11.88 -5.24 11.12
C LYS A 185 -13.15 -5.36 10.23
N ASN A 186 -13.72 -6.55 9.97
CA ASN A 186 -14.79 -6.81 8.96
C ASN A 186 -14.42 -6.38 7.54
N VAL A 187 -13.15 -6.10 7.32
CA VAL A 187 -12.71 -5.54 6.06
C VAL A 187 -12.32 -6.71 5.17
N ARG A 188 -12.77 -6.68 3.92
CA ARG A 188 -12.24 -7.54 2.87
C ARG A 188 -10.95 -6.92 2.34
N GLU A 189 -10.02 -7.75 1.88
CA GLU A 189 -8.82 -7.28 1.21
C GLU A 189 -9.17 -6.28 0.11
N LYS A 190 -8.45 -5.16 0.10
CA LYS A 190 -8.60 -4.08 -0.87
C LYS A 190 -7.47 -4.17 -1.88
N GLY A 191 -7.76 -3.92 -3.14
CA GLY A 191 -6.76 -3.90 -4.21
C GLY A 191 -6.46 -2.51 -4.74
N PHE A 192 -5.78 -2.47 -5.88
CA PHE A 192 -5.39 -1.27 -6.63
C PHE A 192 -4.32 -0.43 -5.92
N SER A 193 -4.68 0.38 -4.91
CA SER A 193 -3.76 1.29 -4.18
C SER A 193 -3.06 0.64 -2.99
N LEU A 194 -3.36 -0.62 -2.69
CA LEU A 194 -2.76 -1.39 -1.61
C LEU A 194 -2.13 -2.66 -2.18
N GLY A 195 -1.06 -3.10 -1.52
CA GLY A 195 -0.43 -4.39 -1.78
C GLY A 195 -1.37 -5.56 -1.48
N ARG A 196 -1.01 -6.75 -1.95
CA ARG A 196 -1.76 -7.98 -1.74
C ARG A 196 -1.05 -8.86 -0.71
N PHE A 197 -1.79 -9.53 0.15
CA PHE A 197 -1.24 -10.60 0.96
C PHE A 197 -1.11 -11.86 0.08
N SER A 198 0.03 -12.04 -0.56
CA SER A 198 0.36 -13.27 -1.28
C SER A 198 1.85 -13.60 -1.17
N PRO A 199 2.24 -14.89 -1.16
CA PRO A 199 3.64 -15.29 -1.11
C PRO A 199 4.46 -14.69 -2.26
N GLU A 200 3.91 -14.66 -3.47
CA GLU A 200 4.59 -14.17 -4.67
C GLU A 200 4.90 -12.67 -4.55
N TYR A 201 3.93 -11.87 -4.09
CA TYR A 201 4.13 -10.44 -3.90
C TYR A 201 5.11 -10.14 -2.77
N LEU A 202 4.93 -10.77 -1.61
CA LEU A 202 5.76 -10.53 -0.43
C LEU A 202 7.21 -10.99 -0.62
N ALA A 203 7.44 -12.00 -1.48
CA ALA A 203 8.79 -12.48 -1.81
C ALA A 203 9.68 -11.40 -2.47
N HIS A 204 9.12 -10.30 -2.97
CA HIS A 204 9.90 -9.19 -3.53
C HIS A 204 10.46 -8.22 -2.48
N PHE A 205 9.96 -8.24 -1.25
CA PHE A 205 10.23 -7.21 -0.25
C PHE A 205 10.91 -7.78 1.00
N ARG A 206 11.70 -6.93 1.67
CA ARG A 206 12.07 -7.20 3.07
C ARG A 206 10.83 -7.01 3.93
N VAL A 207 10.61 -7.92 4.87
CA VAL A 207 9.50 -7.85 5.81
C VAL A 207 10.04 -7.65 7.21
N VAL A 208 9.44 -6.73 7.96
CA VAL A 208 9.77 -6.51 9.37
C VAL A 208 8.60 -7.02 10.21
N VAL A 209 8.88 -7.92 11.15
CA VAL A 209 7.89 -8.50 12.06
C VAL A 209 8.16 -7.98 13.46
N VAL A 210 7.11 -7.52 14.14
CA VAL A 210 7.18 -7.17 15.56
C VAL A 210 6.85 -8.42 16.37
N ARG A 211 7.78 -8.81 17.25
CA ARG A 211 7.59 -9.89 18.21
C ARG A 211 7.30 -9.33 19.59
N PHE A 212 6.65 -10.14 20.41
CA PHE A 212 6.41 -9.97 21.82
C PHE A 212 6.82 -11.27 22.51
N GLU A 213 7.91 -11.26 23.29
CA GLU A 213 8.48 -12.46 23.93
C GLU A 213 8.65 -13.63 22.95
N GLY A 214 9.04 -13.34 21.70
CA GLY A 214 9.23 -14.33 20.62
C GLY A 214 7.96 -14.72 19.84
N ARG A 215 6.79 -14.16 20.15
CA ARG A 215 5.52 -14.40 19.43
C ARG A 215 5.06 -13.16 18.65
N SER A 216 4.45 -13.31 17.48
CA SER A 216 3.89 -12.15 16.76
C SER A 216 2.66 -11.55 17.43
N VAL A 217 2.45 -10.23 17.29
CA VAL A 217 1.28 -9.51 17.83
C VAL A 217 0.47 -8.88 16.71
N ASP A 218 -0.86 -9.06 16.73
CA ASP A 218 -1.79 -8.49 15.74
C ASP A 218 -2.73 -7.39 16.31
N HIS A 219 -2.87 -7.30 17.64
CA HIS A 219 -3.86 -6.44 18.28
C HIS A 219 -3.49 -6.05 19.73
N VAL A 220 -3.83 -4.82 20.15
CA VAL A 220 -3.64 -4.31 21.51
C VAL A 220 -4.96 -3.79 22.09
N ALA A 221 -5.16 -3.98 23.39
CA ALA A 221 -6.35 -3.56 24.13
C ALA A 221 -6.00 -3.02 25.53
N ILE A 222 -6.88 -2.18 26.10
CA ILE A 222 -6.76 -1.65 27.46
C ILE A 222 -7.60 -2.50 28.42
N TYR A 223 -6.96 -3.24 29.32
CA TYR A 223 -7.69 -4.00 30.33
C TYR A 223 -8.29 -3.09 31.40
N ILE A 224 -9.58 -3.26 31.70
CA ILE A 224 -10.35 -2.42 32.64
C ILE A 224 -10.86 -3.19 33.87
N GLY A 225 -10.42 -4.44 34.07
CA GLY A 225 -10.79 -5.26 35.22
C GLY A 225 -11.95 -6.23 34.97
N GLU A 226 -12.12 -7.22 35.85
CA GLU A 226 -13.19 -8.24 35.79
C GLU A 226 -13.23 -9.03 34.47
N GLY A 227 -12.06 -9.34 33.91
CA GLY A 227 -11.97 -10.01 32.61
C GLY A 227 -12.41 -9.12 31.44
N ARG A 228 -12.66 -7.82 31.62
CA ARG A 228 -13.09 -6.89 30.57
C ARG A 228 -11.93 -6.04 30.07
N PHE A 229 -11.98 -5.69 28.79
CA PHE A 229 -11.03 -4.77 28.19
C PHE A 229 -11.72 -3.90 27.14
N VAL A 230 -11.18 -2.69 26.98
CA VAL A 230 -11.56 -1.71 25.97
C VAL A 230 -10.65 -1.89 24.77
N HIS A 231 -11.25 -1.99 23.59
CA HIS A 231 -10.49 -2.05 22.35
C HIS A 231 -11.24 -1.38 21.20
N ALA A 232 -10.50 -1.03 20.15
CA ALA A 232 -11.04 -0.51 18.90
C ALA A 232 -10.99 -1.61 17.83
N PRO A 233 -12.05 -2.43 17.68
CA PRO A 233 -12.02 -3.59 16.81
C PRO A 233 -11.77 -3.19 15.35
N ARG A 234 -12.37 -2.08 14.88
CA ARG A 234 -12.33 -1.69 13.46
C ARG A 234 -12.07 -0.18 13.28
N ARG A 235 -11.50 0.24 12.14
CA ARG A 235 -11.40 1.67 11.80
C ARG A 235 -12.82 2.17 11.52
N GLY A 236 -13.28 3.20 12.25
CA GLY A 236 -14.63 3.77 12.10
C GLY A 236 -15.73 3.13 12.96
N THR A 237 -15.43 2.13 13.80
CA THR A 237 -16.38 1.61 14.80
C THR A 237 -16.22 2.30 16.15
N LYS A 238 -17.30 2.37 16.92
CA LYS A 238 -17.26 2.84 18.31
C LYS A 238 -16.36 1.92 19.14
N VAL A 239 -15.59 2.54 20.04
CA VAL A 239 -14.85 1.86 21.11
C VAL A 239 -15.84 0.97 21.88
N ARG A 240 -15.47 -0.30 22.10
CA ARG A 240 -16.34 -1.26 22.81
C ARG A 240 -15.57 -1.99 23.90
N ILE A 241 -16.32 -2.55 24.83
CA ILE A 241 -15.82 -3.39 25.91
C ILE A 241 -16.09 -4.84 25.53
N ASP A 242 -15.04 -5.64 25.38
CA ASP A 242 -15.11 -7.10 25.18
C ASP A 242 -14.59 -7.82 26.44
N ARG A 243 -14.82 -9.13 26.53
CA ARG A 243 -14.39 -9.98 27.65
C ARG A 243 -13.31 -10.98 27.22
N LEU A 244 -12.26 -11.13 28.05
CA LEU A 244 -11.16 -12.09 27.87
C LEU A 244 -11.63 -13.54 27.85
N ASN A 245 -12.74 -13.86 28.53
CA ASN A 245 -13.30 -15.22 28.56
C ASN A 245 -14.02 -15.62 27.27
N ASN A 246 -14.13 -14.72 26.28
CA ASN A 246 -14.59 -15.08 24.95
C ASN A 246 -13.57 -16.04 24.31
N SER A 247 -14.06 -17.13 23.72
CA SER A 247 -13.23 -18.16 23.06
C SER A 247 -12.26 -17.63 22.01
N TYR A 248 -12.57 -16.50 21.36
CA TYR A 248 -11.61 -15.82 20.48
C TYR A 248 -10.47 -15.24 21.30
N TRP A 249 -10.77 -14.43 22.31
CA TRP A 249 -9.76 -13.75 23.13
C TRP A 249 -8.95 -14.71 23.98
N GLN A 250 -9.51 -15.80 24.49
CA GLN A 250 -8.74 -16.83 25.20
C GLN A 250 -7.66 -17.47 24.32
N ARG A 251 -7.93 -17.66 23.03
CA ARG A 251 -6.97 -18.26 22.08
C ARG A 251 -5.90 -17.29 21.62
N HIS A 252 -6.20 -15.99 21.58
CA HIS A 252 -5.31 -14.95 21.06
C HIS A 252 -4.69 -14.09 22.18
N PHE A 253 -5.03 -14.38 23.45
CA PHE A 253 -4.47 -13.66 24.59
C PHE A 253 -3.00 -14.06 24.74
N LEU A 254 -2.13 -13.10 24.50
CA LEU A 254 -0.70 -13.26 24.75
C LEU A 254 -0.38 -12.89 26.20
N LEU A 255 -0.82 -11.71 26.65
CA LEU A 255 -0.50 -11.17 27.98
C LEU A 255 -1.40 -9.98 28.34
N ALA A 256 -1.46 -9.64 29.63
CA ALA A 256 -1.85 -8.33 30.13
C ALA A 256 -0.82 -7.80 31.14
N LYS A 257 -0.34 -6.56 30.96
CA LYS A 257 0.58 -5.88 31.89
C LYS A 257 -0.09 -4.65 32.49
N ARG A 258 -0.02 -4.50 33.83
CA ARG A 258 -0.51 -3.29 34.52
C ARG A 258 0.49 -2.15 34.35
N VAL A 259 0.02 -1.00 33.90
CA VAL A 259 0.81 0.24 33.84
C VAL A 259 0.71 0.93 35.20
N VAL A 260 1.78 0.90 35.99
CA VAL A 260 1.90 1.73 37.18
C VAL A 260 2.76 2.95 36.81
N PRO A 261 2.33 4.19 37.05
CA PRO A 261 3.20 5.35 36.90
C PRO A 261 4.43 5.18 37.81
N GLU A 262 5.64 5.38 37.28
CA GLU A 262 6.82 5.60 38.13
C GLU A 262 6.59 6.93 38.88
N ALA A 263 6.75 6.89 40.21
CA ALA A 263 6.56 8.04 41.10
C ALA A 263 7.64 9.13 40.89
#